data_AF-A0A6C0K5E9-F1
#
_entry.id   AF-A0A6C0K5E9-F1
#
_cell.length_a   1.000
_cell.length_b   1.000
_cell.length_c   1.000
_cell.angle_alpha   90.00
_cell.angle_beta   90.00
_cell.angle_gamma   90.00
#
_symmetry.space_group_name_H-M   'P 1'
#
loop_
_entity.id
_entity.type
_entity.pdbx_description
1 polymer ?
#
loop_
_entity_poly.entity_id
_entity_poly.type
_entity_poly.pdbx_seq_one_letter_code
_entity_poly.pdbx_strand_id
1 'polypeptide(L)'
;MTTTIVNQIVELLMPPIRSDVPLTRTHIQILQDQLRLLLAPQMDLVPDALIYCLSNIVIRRRKQRSILPNALNREISRYLSIPDAKKYLVGIDLPSAQITDQIAKRWEQRIKEYQKLIREEKYSSWEELIREEYKKGRTIQELIPFITAQNIPFDRTGLWRDLIWEEYNKGRKFQQLLRFITVQNIPNEFRRSFLWSDLLKEEYNKGRMSFEESIPFMTAQNIPDEDNRSFIWNHLIMEEHKKGRMSFQQLEPFITAQNIPDEEIRSELENFLYSSTFQNKKRGKRKGSKKRSKK
;
A
#
# COMPACT_ATOMS: atom_id res chain seq x y z
N MET A 1 26.32 14.24 -14.39
CA MET A 1 25.86 15.08 -15.52
C MET A 1 24.69 16.01 -15.15
N THR A 2 24.13 15.86 -13.95
CA THR A 2 22.86 16.39 -13.41
C THR A 2 23.00 17.72 -12.66
N THR A 3 24.17 17.97 -12.06
CA THR A 3 24.55 19.29 -11.51
C THR A 3 24.51 20.39 -12.57
N THR A 4 24.66 20.06 -13.84
CA THR A 4 24.64 21.02 -14.95
C THR A 4 23.24 21.59 -15.21
N ILE A 5 22.18 20.78 -15.14
CA ILE A 5 20.82 21.21 -15.50
C ILE A 5 20.21 22.12 -14.43
N VAL A 6 20.41 21.82 -13.14
CA VAL A 6 19.96 22.70 -12.05
C VAL A 6 20.62 24.06 -12.16
N ASN A 7 21.94 24.08 -12.44
CA ASN A 7 22.67 25.31 -12.64
C ASN A 7 22.15 26.06 -13.88
N GLN A 8 21.83 25.36 -14.98
CA GLN A 8 21.22 25.96 -16.17
C GLN A 8 19.82 26.53 -15.90
N ILE A 9 18.98 25.84 -15.12
CA ILE A 9 17.66 26.34 -14.70
C ILE A 9 17.82 27.59 -13.81
N VAL A 10 18.76 27.56 -12.86
CA VAL A 10 19.07 28.72 -12.01
C VAL A 10 19.59 29.89 -12.86
N GLU A 11 20.55 29.65 -13.75
CA GLU A 11 21.10 30.65 -14.66
C GLU A 11 20.04 31.25 -15.58
N LEU A 12 19.07 30.46 -16.02
CA LEU A 12 17.96 30.93 -16.84
C LEU A 12 16.95 31.78 -16.06
N LEU A 13 16.67 31.42 -14.80
CA LEU A 13 15.63 32.06 -13.99
C LEU A 13 16.14 33.27 -13.18
N MET A 14 17.42 33.31 -12.82
CA MET A 14 17.98 34.37 -11.99
C MET A 14 17.97 35.77 -12.64
N PRO A 15 18.30 35.92 -13.94
CA PRO A 15 18.21 37.22 -14.62
C PRO A 15 16.80 37.84 -14.58
N PRO A 16 15.71 37.15 -14.98
CA PRO A 16 14.37 37.74 -14.91
C PRO A 16 13.88 37.96 -13.48
N ILE A 17 14.33 37.16 -12.50
CA ILE A 17 14.05 37.38 -11.07
C ILE A 17 14.70 38.67 -10.56
N ARG A 18 15.95 38.95 -10.94
CA ARG A 18 16.71 40.13 -10.49
C ARG A 18 16.37 41.40 -11.25
N SER A 19 15.70 41.27 -12.40
CA SER A 19 15.42 42.38 -13.29
C SER A 19 14.37 43.35 -12.74
N ASP A 20 14.69 44.64 -12.80
CA ASP A 20 13.76 45.73 -12.53
C ASP A 20 12.80 45.99 -13.72
N VAL A 21 13.10 45.44 -14.90
CA VAL A 21 12.30 45.60 -16.12
C VAL A 21 10.97 44.86 -16.01
N PRO A 22 9.81 45.50 -16.31
CA PRO A 22 8.51 44.85 -16.36
C PRO A 22 8.52 43.55 -17.19
N LEU A 23 8.14 42.44 -16.55
CA LEU A 23 7.86 41.20 -17.26
C LEU A 23 6.60 41.40 -18.11
N THR A 24 6.77 41.40 -19.42
CA THR A 24 5.67 41.43 -20.38
C THR A 24 5.23 39.99 -20.66
N ARG A 25 4.04 39.83 -21.26
CA ARG A 25 3.57 38.51 -21.73
C ARG A 25 4.58 37.84 -22.66
N THR A 26 5.23 38.62 -23.52
CA THR A 26 6.28 38.14 -24.43
C THR A 26 7.51 37.62 -23.68
N HIS A 27 7.96 38.32 -22.63
CA HIS A 27 9.09 37.84 -21.80
C HIS A 27 8.77 36.51 -21.12
N ILE A 28 7.53 36.34 -20.63
CA ILE A 28 7.10 35.08 -20.01
C ILE A 28 7.07 33.96 -21.06
N GLN A 29 6.55 34.22 -22.26
CA GLN A 29 6.50 33.22 -23.33
C GLN A 29 7.91 32.74 -23.74
N ILE A 30 8.85 33.68 -23.94
CA ILE A 30 10.24 33.35 -24.27
C ILE A 30 10.87 32.47 -23.18
N LEU A 31 10.65 32.81 -21.91
CA LEU A 31 11.15 32.02 -20.79
C LEU A 31 10.55 30.60 -20.78
N GLN A 32 9.24 30.48 -21.06
CA GLN A 32 8.56 29.19 -21.14
C GLN A 32 9.12 28.32 -22.27
N ASP A 33 9.39 28.90 -23.43
CA ASP A 33 9.93 28.16 -24.58
C ASP A 33 11.37 27.71 -24.32
N GLN A 34 12.20 28.56 -23.71
CA GLN A 34 13.57 28.21 -23.29
C GLN A 34 13.58 27.10 -22.23
N LEU A 35 12.69 27.18 -21.24
CA LEU A 35 12.51 26.11 -20.25
C LEU A 35 12.05 24.81 -20.90
N ARG A 36 11.12 24.88 -21.86
CA ARG A 36 10.63 23.70 -22.58
C ARG A 36 11.75 23.00 -23.33
N LEU A 37 12.61 23.75 -24.04
CA LEU A 37 13.77 23.21 -24.74
C LEU A 37 14.81 22.59 -23.79
N LEU A 38 15.02 23.19 -22.62
CA LEU A 38 15.96 22.68 -21.62
C LEU A 38 15.46 21.38 -20.95
N LEU A 39 14.15 21.29 -20.70
CA LEU A 39 13.55 20.21 -19.92
C LEU A 39 13.12 19.01 -20.78
N ALA A 40 12.67 19.23 -22.01
CA ALA A 40 12.13 18.18 -22.88
C ALA A 40 13.08 16.98 -23.14
N PRO A 41 14.41 17.16 -23.30
CA PRO A 41 15.32 16.04 -23.50
C PRO A 41 15.72 15.32 -22.21
N GLN A 42 15.44 15.91 -21.05
CA GLN A 42 16.10 15.56 -19.78
C GLN A 42 15.12 15.07 -18.70
N MET A 43 13.80 15.15 -18.94
CA MET A 43 12.80 14.82 -17.94
C MET A 43 11.68 13.95 -18.49
N ASP A 44 11.39 12.84 -17.81
CA ASP A 44 10.18 12.02 -18.00
C ASP A 44 8.92 12.66 -17.35
N LEU A 45 8.98 13.94 -16.99
CA LEU A 45 7.86 14.68 -16.39
C LEU A 45 6.98 15.30 -17.47
N VAL A 46 5.73 15.61 -17.12
CA VAL A 46 4.87 16.50 -17.93
C VAL A 46 5.51 17.90 -17.92
N PRO A 47 6.14 18.36 -19.01
CA PRO A 47 6.98 19.59 -18.97
C PRO A 47 6.16 20.83 -18.61
N ASP A 48 4.88 20.84 -18.98
CA ASP A 48 4.00 22.00 -18.88
C ASP A 48 3.69 22.40 -17.42
N ALA A 49 3.57 21.42 -16.51
CA ALA A 49 3.34 21.71 -15.09
C ALA A 49 4.57 22.35 -14.43
N LEU A 50 5.77 21.90 -14.82
CA LEU A 50 7.04 22.44 -14.34
C LEU A 50 7.30 23.83 -14.95
N ILE A 51 7.03 24.03 -16.24
CA ILE A 51 7.12 25.33 -16.91
C ILE A 51 6.19 26.36 -16.24
N TYR A 52 4.94 25.99 -15.96
CA TYR A 52 4.00 26.84 -15.25
C TYR A 52 4.49 27.19 -13.83
N CYS A 53 5.05 26.22 -13.11
CA CYS A 53 5.67 26.44 -11.81
C CYS A 53 6.81 27.47 -11.88
N LEU A 54 7.79 27.25 -12.76
CA LEU A 54 8.97 28.11 -12.87
C LEU A 54 8.60 29.53 -13.29
N SER A 55 7.62 29.67 -14.18
CA SER A 55 7.05 30.97 -14.55
C SER A 55 6.48 31.71 -13.34
N ASN A 56 5.72 31.02 -12.49
CA ASN A 56 5.15 31.60 -11.27
C ASN A 56 6.22 31.99 -10.24
N ILE A 57 7.29 31.19 -10.10
CA ILE A 57 8.40 31.52 -9.21
C ILE A 57 9.07 32.83 -9.64
N VAL A 58 9.33 32.99 -10.94
CA VAL A 58 9.93 34.21 -11.49
C VAL A 58 9.04 35.43 -11.22
N ILE A 59 7.72 35.30 -11.43
CA ILE A 59 6.77 36.37 -11.15
C ILE A 59 6.78 36.73 -9.65
N ARG A 60 6.73 35.74 -8.76
CA ARG A 60 6.63 35.97 -7.30
C ARG A 60 7.90 36.52 -6.67
N ARG A 61 9.08 36.12 -7.16
CA ARG A 61 10.36 36.47 -6.55
C ARG A 61 11.05 37.67 -7.18
N ARG A 62 10.35 38.39 -8.04
CA ARG A 62 10.93 39.55 -8.71
C ARG A 62 11.52 40.55 -7.73
N LYS A 63 12.68 41.12 -8.08
CA LYS A 63 13.49 42.04 -7.27
C LYS A 63 14.16 41.42 -6.04
N GLN A 64 14.09 40.10 -5.84
CA GLN A 64 14.89 39.43 -4.81
C GLN A 64 16.36 39.34 -5.24
N ARG A 65 17.27 39.83 -4.38
CA ARG A 65 18.72 39.88 -4.68
C ARG A 65 19.41 38.53 -4.56
N SER A 66 18.93 37.66 -3.68
CA SER A 66 19.50 36.34 -3.40
C SER A 66 18.43 35.27 -3.29
N ILE A 67 18.61 34.17 -4.02
CA ILE A 67 17.85 32.94 -3.84
C ILE A 67 18.88 31.82 -3.70
N LEU A 68 18.83 31.09 -2.60
CA LEU A 68 19.64 29.89 -2.45
C LEU A 68 19.09 28.82 -3.40
N PRO A 69 19.94 28.09 -4.16
CA PRO A 69 19.49 27.01 -5.04
C PRO A 69 18.58 25.99 -4.34
N ASN A 70 18.85 25.68 -3.08
CA ASN A 70 18.00 24.79 -2.26
C ASN A 70 16.60 25.37 -1.98
N ALA A 71 16.47 26.69 -1.85
CA ALA A 71 15.18 27.35 -1.67
C ALA A 71 14.35 27.30 -2.98
N LEU A 72 15.01 27.40 -4.13
CA LEU A 72 14.37 27.25 -5.43
C LEU A 72 13.89 25.81 -5.65
N ASN A 73 14.73 24.81 -5.38
CA ASN A 73 14.35 23.39 -5.48
C ASN A 73 13.16 23.03 -4.58
N ARG A 74 13.14 23.56 -3.36
CA ARG A 74 12.02 23.41 -2.42
C ARG A 74 10.73 24.08 -2.93
N GLU A 75 10.85 25.17 -3.67
CA GLU A 75 9.69 25.84 -4.22
C GLU A 75 9.14 25.11 -5.45
N ILE A 76 10.03 24.62 -6.31
CA ILE A 76 9.67 23.81 -7.48
C ILE A 76 8.88 22.56 -7.04
N SER A 77 9.41 21.82 -6.07
CA SER A 77 8.75 20.61 -5.56
C SER A 77 7.35 20.85 -4.96
N ARG A 78 7.05 22.07 -4.49
CA ARG A 78 5.72 22.43 -3.95
C ARG A 78 4.62 22.54 -4.99
N TYR A 79 4.95 22.94 -6.22
CA TYR A 79 3.96 23.07 -7.30
C TYR A 79 3.74 21.77 -8.06
N LEU A 80 4.69 20.85 -7.98
CA LEU A 80 4.60 19.56 -8.63
C LEU A 80 3.63 18.62 -7.89
N SER A 81 3.10 17.64 -8.62
CA SER A 81 2.50 16.47 -8.01
C SER A 81 3.57 15.73 -7.20
N ILE A 82 3.18 14.92 -6.22
CA ILE A 82 4.18 14.26 -5.36
C ILE A 82 5.10 13.29 -6.10
N PRO A 83 4.63 12.47 -7.07
CA PRO A 83 5.49 11.66 -7.91
C PRO A 83 6.45 12.52 -8.73
N ASP A 84 5.94 13.62 -9.30
CA ASP A 84 6.75 14.50 -10.15
C ASP A 84 7.79 15.25 -9.33
N ALA A 85 7.42 15.68 -8.12
CA ALA A 85 8.33 16.25 -7.14
C ALA A 85 9.42 15.25 -6.77
N LYS A 86 9.08 13.99 -6.50
CA LYS A 86 10.06 12.95 -6.15
C LYS A 86 11.01 12.69 -7.31
N LYS A 87 10.48 12.51 -8.53
CA LYS A 87 11.27 12.35 -9.75
C LYS A 87 12.19 13.55 -9.99
N TYR A 88 11.67 14.77 -9.88
CA TYR A 88 12.45 16.01 -9.98
C TYR A 88 13.59 16.02 -8.96
N LEU A 89 13.29 15.82 -7.68
CA LEU A 89 14.27 15.88 -6.59
C LEU A 89 15.36 14.81 -6.71
N VAL A 90 15.01 13.62 -7.18
CA VAL A 90 15.98 12.55 -7.51
C VAL A 90 16.81 12.93 -8.74
N GLY A 91 16.17 13.45 -9.80
CA GLY A 91 16.85 13.85 -11.04
C GLY A 91 17.84 14.99 -10.87
N ILE A 92 17.75 15.75 -9.78
CA ILE A 92 18.71 16.79 -9.42
C ILE A 92 19.75 16.36 -8.37
N ASP A 93 19.82 15.06 -8.08
CA ASP A 93 20.79 14.44 -7.15
C ASP A 93 20.83 15.06 -5.75
N LEU A 94 19.66 15.44 -5.21
CA LEU A 94 19.59 15.87 -3.82
C LEU A 94 19.92 14.70 -2.87
N PRO A 95 20.56 14.97 -1.70
CA PRO A 95 20.77 13.94 -0.70
C PRO A 95 19.44 13.29 -0.28
N SER A 96 19.41 11.96 -0.15
CA SER A 96 18.20 11.18 0.15
C SER A 96 17.41 11.72 1.36
N ALA A 97 18.12 12.15 2.42
CA ALA A 97 17.49 12.77 3.59
C ALA A 97 16.73 14.07 3.24
N GLN A 98 17.29 14.91 2.37
CA GLN A 98 16.65 16.15 1.91
C GLN A 98 15.47 15.88 0.96
N ILE A 99 15.59 14.88 0.08
CA ILE A 99 14.46 14.45 -0.76
C ILE A 99 13.29 14.02 0.14
N THR A 100 13.58 13.20 1.15
CA THR A 100 12.57 12.69 2.09
C THR A 100 11.89 13.83 2.85
N ASP A 101 12.66 14.78 3.40
CA ASP A 101 12.12 15.98 4.07
C ASP A 101 11.26 16.84 3.14
N GLN A 102 11.69 17.08 1.91
CA GLN A 102 10.92 17.90 0.96
C GLN A 102 9.62 17.22 0.52
N ILE A 103 9.65 15.90 0.30
CA ILE A 103 8.43 15.13 -0.01
C ILE A 103 7.47 15.13 1.18
N ALA A 104 7.97 14.98 2.41
CA ALA A 104 7.15 15.09 3.62
C ALA A 104 6.45 16.47 3.71
N LYS A 105 7.19 17.56 3.47
CA LYS A 105 6.62 18.93 3.43
C LYS A 105 5.59 19.11 2.31
N ARG A 106 5.78 18.48 1.15
CA ARG A 106 4.78 18.51 0.07
C ARG A 106 3.51 17.76 0.47
N TRP A 107 3.64 16.63 1.17
CA TRP A 107 2.51 15.90 1.75
C TRP A 107 1.72 16.76 2.74
N GLU A 108 2.39 17.45 3.66
CA GLU A 108 1.73 18.37 4.60
C GLU A 108 0.91 19.46 3.88
N GLN A 109 1.47 20.03 2.80
CA GLN A 109 0.75 20.99 1.98
C GLN A 109 -0.46 20.35 1.28
N ARG A 110 -0.31 19.13 0.79
CA ARG A 110 -1.40 18.38 0.14
C ARG A 110 -2.53 18.08 1.11
N ILE A 111 -2.23 17.78 2.36
CA ILE A 111 -3.23 17.62 3.43
C ILE A 111 -4.05 18.90 3.55
N LYS A 112 -3.40 20.07 3.59
CA LYS A 112 -4.11 21.37 3.67
C LYS A 112 -4.97 21.64 2.44
N GLU A 113 -4.48 21.30 1.24
CA GLU A 113 -5.25 21.38 0.00
C GLU A 113 -6.51 20.50 0.08
N TYR A 114 -6.40 19.25 0.52
CA TYR A 114 -7.52 18.32 0.67
C TYR A 114 -8.51 18.76 1.75
N GLN A 115 -8.03 19.25 2.90
CA GLN A 115 -8.91 19.85 3.91
C GLN A 115 -9.74 21.00 3.34
N LYS A 116 -9.14 21.84 2.49
CA LYS A 116 -9.85 22.92 1.82
C LYS A 116 -10.92 22.38 0.86
N LEU A 117 -10.62 21.36 0.06
CA LEU A 117 -11.59 20.75 -0.86
C LEU A 117 -12.80 20.16 -0.13
N ILE A 118 -12.58 19.54 1.04
CA ILE A 118 -13.66 19.00 1.88
C ILE A 118 -14.50 20.13 2.47
N ARG A 119 -13.88 21.22 2.95
CA ARG A 119 -14.61 22.41 3.43
C ARG A 119 -15.40 23.13 2.34
N GLU A 120 -14.92 23.05 1.10
CA GLU A 120 -15.61 23.55 -0.10
C GLU A 120 -16.68 22.56 -0.62
N GLU A 121 -16.96 21.48 0.11
CA GLU A 121 -17.97 20.45 -0.22
C GLU A 121 -17.74 19.77 -1.58
N LYS A 122 -16.51 19.79 -2.10
CA LYS A 122 -16.14 19.06 -3.33
C LYS A 122 -16.01 17.56 -3.10
N TYR A 123 -15.81 17.16 -1.84
CA TYR A 123 -15.85 15.79 -1.36
C TYR A 123 -16.59 15.81 -0.02
N SER A 124 -17.48 14.85 0.21
CA SER A 124 -18.27 14.71 1.42
C SER A 124 -17.43 14.26 2.61
N SER A 125 -16.32 13.57 2.38
CA SER A 125 -15.43 13.10 3.45
C SER A 125 -14.00 12.85 2.98
N TRP A 126 -13.10 12.67 3.95
CA TRP A 126 -11.75 12.18 3.70
C TRP A 126 -11.73 10.79 3.07
N GLU A 127 -12.65 9.93 3.46
CA GLU A 127 -12.74 8.58 2.91
C GLU A 127 -13.06 8.62 1.41
N GLU A 128 -14.08 9.39 1.02
CA GLU A 128 -14.44 9.56 -0.38
C GLU A 128 -13.26 10.10 -1.20
N LEU A 129 -12.60 11.15 -0.71
CA LEU A 129 -11.44 11.74 -1.36
C LEU A 129 -10.32 10.69 -1.55
N ILE A 130 -10.02 9.89 -0.53
CA ILE A 130 -8.97 8.87 -0.60
C ILE A 130 -9.33 7.78 -1.60
N ARG A 131 -10.60 7.35 -1.65
CA ARG A 131 -11.08 6.38 -2.65
C ARG A 131 -10.97 6.96 -4.07
N GLU A 132 -11.31 8.22 -4.27
CA GLU A 132 -11.15 8.87 -5.58
C GLU A 132 -9.69 9.00 -6.00
N GLU A 133 -8.78 9.37 -5.09
CA GLU A 133 -7.36 9.39 -5.37
C GLU A 133 -6.81 7.99 -5.67
N TYR A 134 -7.28 6.96 -4.96
CA TYR A 134 -6.95 5.56 -5.25
C TYR A 134 -7.43 5.12 -6.63
N LYS A 135 -8.67 5.48 -7.03
CA LYS A 135 -9.20 5.23 -8.38
C LYS A 135 -8.38 5.92 -9.48
N LYS A 136 -7.81 7.09 -9.20
CA LYS A 136 -6.87 7.79 -10.11
C LYS A 136 -5.48 7.14 -10.20
N GLY A 137 -5.28 5.99 -9.56
CA GLY A 137 -4.05 5.19 -9.65
C GLY A 137 -3.03 5.47 -8.55
N ARG A 138 -3.39 6.20 -7.49
CA ARG A 138 -2.54 6.32 -6.30
C ARG A 138 -2.44 4.97 -5.60
N THR A 139 -1.22 4.64 -5.17
CA THR A 139 -0.98 3.42 -4.38
C THR A 139 -1.39 3.63 -2.93
N ILE A 140 -1.71 2.54 -2.21
CA ILE A 140 -1.93 2.58 -0.75
C ILE A 140 -0.76 3.28 -0.03
N GLN A 141 0.48 3.02 -0.46
CA GLN A 141 1.68 3.60 0.13
C GLN A 141 1.70 5.12 0.07
N GLU A 142 1.18 5.71 -1.01
CA GLU A 142 1.05 7.15 -1.16
C GLU A 142 -0.11 7.71 -0.33
N LEU A 143 -1.11 6.88 -0.01
CA LEU A 143 -2.31 7.30 0.71
C LEU A 143 -2.17 7.21 2.23
N ILE A 144 -1.20 6.44 2.75
CA ILE A 144 -0.95 6.28 4.21
C ILE A 144 -0.95 7.61 4.97
N PRO A 145 -0.28 8.69 4.51
CA PRO A 145 -0.24 9.95 5.25
C PRO A 145 -1.62 10.60 5.46
N PHE A 146 -2.64 10.22 4.69
CA PHE A 146 -4.00 10.73 4.82
C PHE A 146 -4.91 9.83 5.63
N ILE A 147 -4.62 8.53 5.71
CA ILE A 147 -5.44 7.55 6.43
C ILE A 147 -5.04 7.58 7.93
N THR A 148 -5.33 8.71 8.58
CA THR A 148 -5.02 8.97 9.99
C THR A 148 -6.30 9.02 10.82
N ALA A 149 -6.19 8.81 12.13
CA ALA A 149 -7.34 8.94 13.04
C ALA A 149 -7.92 10.37 13.04
N GLN A 150 -7.10 11.39 12.76
CA GLN A 150 -7.56 12.77 12.66
C GLN A 150 -8.43 13.01 11.42
N ASN A 151 -8.02 12.44 10.28
CA ASN A 151 -8.75 12.62 9.02
C ASN A 151 -9.96 11.67 8.92
N ILE A 152 -9.87 10.47 9.51
CA ILE A 152 -10.90 9.44 9.48
C ILE A 152 -11.10 8.91 10.91
N PRO A 153 -11.89 9.60 11.76
CA PRO A 153 -12.01 9.25 13.17
C PRO A 153 -12.84 7.98 13.41
N PHE A 154 -13.83 7.69 12.56
CA PHE A 154 -14.83 6.64 12.85
C PHE A 154 -14.56 5.31 12.15
N ASP A 155 -14.29 5.30 10.84
CA ASP A 155 -14.16 4.05 10.06
C ASP A 155 -12.84 3.92 9.28
N ARG A 156 -11.74 4.30 9.92
CA ARG A 156 -10.41 4.11 9.32
C ARG A 156 -10.08 2.64 9.06
N THR A 157 -10.58 1.76 9.92
CA THR A 157 -10.41 0.31 9.81
C THR A 157 -11.10 -0.25 8.57
N GLY A 158 -12.34 0.16 8.29
CA GLY A 158 -13.07 -0.24 7.08
C GLY A 158 -12.32 0.15 5.81
N LEU A 159 -11.87 1.41 5.72
CA LEU A 159 -11.12 1.88 4.56
C LEU A 159 -9.81 1.09 4.34
N TRP A 160 -9.03 0.82 5.40
CA TRP A 160 -7.82 0.02 5.26
C TRP A 160 -8.10 -1.39 4.75
N ARG A 161 -9.12 -2.05 5.30
CA ARG A 161 -9.53 -3.38 4.88
C ARG A 161 -9.89 -3.39 3.39
N ASP A 162 -10.73 -2.45 2.96
CA ASP A 162 -11.19 -2.36 1.59
C ASP A 162 -10.03 -2.13 0.62
N LEU A 163 -9.15 -1.16 0.92
CA LEU A 163 -7.99 -0.87 0.07
C LEU A 163 -7.06 -2.08 -0.05
N ILE A 164 -6.76 -2.76 1.06
CA ILE A 164 -5.90 -3.96 1.06
C ILE A 164 -6.54 -5.08 0.23
N TRP A 165 -7.84 -5.31 0.40
CA TRP A 165 -8.59 -6.30 -0.36
C TRP A 165 -8.62 -5.97 -1.86
N GLU A 166 -8.79 -4.70 -2.22
CA GLU A 166 -8.74 -4.25 -3.61
C GLU A 166 -7.35 -4.45 -4.24
N GLU A 167 -6.26 -4.12 -3.55
CA GLU A 167 -4.90 -4.41 -4.04
C GLU A 167 -4.66 -5.91 -4.19
N TYR A 168 -5.16 -6.73 -3.27
CA TYR A 168 -5.10 -8.19 -3.36
C TYR A 168 -5.82 -8.70 -4.61
N ASN A 169 -7.03 -8.20 -4.88
CA ASN A 169 -7.81 -8.57 -6.07
C ASN A 169 -7.19 -8.07 -7.38
N LYS A 170 -6.42 -6.98 -7.35
CA LYS A 170 -5.59 -6.51 -8.47
C LYS A 170 -4.35 -7.40 -8.71
N GLY A 171 -4.16 -8.46 -7.92
CA GLY A 171 -3.07 -9.41 -8.08
C GLY A 171 -1.80 -9.04 -7.33
N ARG A 172 -1.84 -8.06 -6.40
CA ARG A 172 -0.70 -7.81 -5.52
C ARG A 172 -0.47 -9.02 -4.63
N LYS A 173 0.80 -9.43 -4.49
CA LYS A 173 1.17 -10.61 -3.70
C LYS A 173 0.82 -10.41 -2.23
N PHE A 174 0.30 -11.46 -1.59
CA PHE A 174 -0.03 -11.47 -0.16
C PHE A 174 1.10 -10.91 0.72
N GLN A 175 2.35 -11.35 0.49
CA GLN A 175 3.51 -10.90 1.27
C GLN A 175 3.73 -9.38 1.21
N GLN A 176 3.37 -8.74 0.09
CA GLN A 176 3.52 -7.30 -0.08
C GLN A 176 2.44 -6.50 0.67
N LEU A 177 1.33 -7.14 1.03
CA LEU A 177 0.21 -6.53 1.74
C LEU A 177 0.35 -6.60 3.26
N LEU A 178 1.10 -7.59 3.78
CA LEU A 178 1.25 -7.81 5.22
C LEU A 178 1.69 -6.57 5.99
N ARG A 179 2.60 -5.78 5.40
CA ARG A 179 3.08 -4.53 5.98
C ARG A 179 1.99 -3.48 6.23
N PHE A 180 0.81 -3.64 5.64
CA PHE A 180 -0.33 -2.75 5.83
C PHE A 180 -1.32 -3.27 6.89
N ILE A 181 -1.25 -4.55 7.26
CA ILE A 181 -2.14 -5.18 8.25
C ILE A 181 -1.51 -5.06 9.66
N THR A 182 -1.35 -3.81 10.12
CA THR A 182 -0.70 -3.48 11.39
C THR A 182 -1.70 -2.89 12.39
N VAL A 183 -1.35 -2.86 13.68
CA VAL A 183 -2.17 -2.20 14.71
C VAL A 183 -2.29 -0.70 14.47
N GLN A 184 -1.29 -0.07 13.86
CA GLN A 184 -1.33 1.36 13.55
C GLN A 184 -2.34 1.69 12.45
N ASN A 185 -2.45 0.83 11.45
CA ASN A 185 -3.37 0.99 10.32
C ASN A 185 -4.77 0.49 10.66
N ILE A 186 -4.86 -0.71 11.25
CA ILE A 186 -6.12 -1.37 11.64
C ILE A 186 -6.08 -1.60 13.16
N PRO A 187 -6.48 -0.61 13.99
CA PRO A 187 -6.41 -0.74 15.44
C PRO A 187 -7.34 -1.79 16.00
N ASN A 188 -8.53 -1.93 15.40
CA ASN A 188 -9.51 -2.90 15.85
C ASN A 188 -8.98 -4.32 15.61
N GLU A 189 -8.74 -5.03 16.71
CA GLU A 189 -8.13 -6.35 16.74
C GLU A 189 -8.94 -7.38 15.96
N PHE A 190 -10.23 -7.48 16.26
CA PHE A 190 -11.16 -8.40 15.60
C PHE A 190 -11.14 -8.21 14.08
N ARG A 191 -11.24 -6.97 13.58
CA ARG A 191 -11.20 -6.65 12.14
C ARG A 191 -9.85 -6.96 11.51
N ARG A 192 -8.75 -6.74 12.23
CA ARG A 192 -7.39 -7.07 11.76
C ARG A 192 -7.20 -8.58 11.63
N SER A 193 -7.61 -9.34 12.64
CA SER A 193 -7.60 -10.80 12.65
C SER A 193 -8.46 -11.39 11.55
N PHE A 194 -9.66 -10.83 11.34
CA PHE A 194 -10.57 -11.24 10.27
C PHE A 194 -9.93 -11.05 8.88
N LEU A 195 -9.29 -9.90 8.62
CA LEU A 195 -8.60 -9.66 7.35
C LEU A 195 -7.43 -10.62 7.11
N TRP A 196 -6.64 -10.92 8.15
CA TRP A 196 -5.59 -11.95 8.07
C TRP A 196 -6.18 -13.31 7.70
N SER A 197 -7.21 -13.75 8.41
CA SER A 197 -7.90 -15.01 8.17
C SER A 197 -8.47 -15.09 6.75
N ASP A 198 -9.16 -14.05 6.27
CA ASP A 198 -9.73 -14.01 4.92
C ASP A 198 -8.66 -14.15 3.83
N LEU A 199 -7.58 -13.39 3.93
CA LEU A 199 -6.50 -13.42 2.95
C LEU A 199 -5.76 -14.78 2.95
N LEU A 200 -5.55 -15.39 4.11
CA LEU A 200 -4.94 -16.71 4.22
C LEU A 200 -5.82 -17.81 3.63
N LYS A 201 -7.12 -17.81 3.93
CA LYS A 201 -8.09 -18.74 3.31
C LYS A 201 -8.06 -18.60 1.81
N GLU A 202 -8.02 -17.38 1.31
CA GLU A 202 -8.07 -17.10 -0.12
C GLU A 202 -6.80 -17.55 -0.85
N GLU A 203 -5.61 -17.28 -0.30
CA GLU A 203 -4.34 -17.77 -0.85
C GLU A 203 -4.28 -19.30 -0.88
N TYR A 204 -4.73 -19.94 0.19
CA TYR A 204 -4.80 -21.41 0.28
C TYR A 204 -5.82 -22.01 -0.69
N ASN A 205 -7.04 -21.45 -0.76
CA ASN A 205 -8.10 -21.95 -1.64
C ASN A 205 -7.75 -21.80 -3.12
N LYS A 206 -7.02 -20.74 -3.48
CA LYS A 206 -6.47 -20.54 -4.82
C LYS A 206 -5.24 -21.41 -5.11
N GLY A 207 -4.76 -22.18 -4.13
CA GLY A 207 -3.57 -23.03 -4.26
C GLY A 207 -2.26 -22.25 -4.43
N ARG A 208 -2.24 -20.96 -4.05
CA ARG A 208 -1.05 -20.10 -4.11
C ARG A 208 -0.15 -20.27 -2.88
N MET A 209 -0.71 -20.85 -1.82
CA MET A 209 -0.03 -21.13 -0.57
C MET A 209 -0.41 -22.53 -0.09
N SER A 210 0.58 -23.34 0.29
CA SER A 210 0.34 -24.65 0.92
C SER A 210 -0.12 -24.50 2.37
N PHE A 211 -0.57 -25.60 2.97
CA PHE A 211 -0.86 -25.64 4.40
C PHE A 211 0.38 -25.25 5.22
N GLU A 212 1.54 -25.86 4.93
CA GLU A 212 2.80 -25.62 5.63
C GLU A 212 3.27 -24.17 5.49
N GLU A 213 3.12 -23.58 4.29
CA GLU A 213 3.47 -22.18 4.05
C GLU A 213 2.56 -21.20 4.80
N SER A 214 1.34 -21.61 5.16
CA SER A 214 0.39 -20.78 5.90
C SER A 214 0.68 -20.71 7.42
N ILE A 215 1.32 -21.75 7.98
CA ILE A 215 1.57 -21.89 9.42
C ILE A 215 2.28 -20.67 10.04
N PRO A 216 3.37 -20.13 9.47
CA PRO A 216 4.06 -18.99 10.07
C PRO A 216 3.20 -17.72 10.17
N PHE A 217 2.08 -17.67 9.43
CA PHE A 217 1.16 -16.53 9.46
C PHE A 217 0.04 -16.69 10.49
N MET A 218 -0.32 -17.91 10.89
CA MET A 218 -1.43 -18.19 11.84
C MET A 218 -1.01 -18.09 13.31
N THR A 219 -0.21 -17.07 13.64
CA THR A 219 0.30 -16.82 14.99
C THR A 219 -0.57 -15.82 15.75
N ALA A 220 -0.48 -15.79 17.08
CA ALA A 220 -1.15 -14.79 17.91
C ALA A 220 -0.71 -13.35 17.62
N GLN A 221 0.48 -13.15 17.04
CA GLN A 221 0.94 -11.83 16.64
C GLN A 221 0.17 -11.29 15.42
N ASN A 222 -0.16 -12.17 14.47
CA ASN A 222 -0.85 -11.78 13.25
C ASN A 222 -2.38 -11.87 13.42
N ILE A 223 -2.86 -12.93 14.07
CA ILE A 223 -4.28 -13.21 14.35
C ILE A 223 -4.44 -13.26 15.88
N PRO A 224 -4.43 -12.09 16.54
CA PRO A 224 -4.53 -11.99 17.99
C PRO A 224 -5.88 -12.46 18.53
N ASP A 225 -6.95 -12.26 17.77
CA ASP A 225 -8.29 -12.73 18.12
C ASP A 225 -8.34 -14.27 18.08
N GLU A 226 -8.59 -14.88 19.22
CA GLU A 226 -8.46 -16.32 19.43
C GLU A 226 -9.51 -17.14 18.69
N ASP A 227 -10.74 -16.62 18.61
CA ASP A 227 -11.83 -17.25 17.87
C ASP A 227 -11.47 -17.30 16.38
N ASN A 228 -11.07 -16.17 15.79
CA ASN A 228 -10.64 -16.12 14.39
C ASN A 228 -9.42 -17.02 14.12
N ARG A 229 -8.47 -17.09 15.07
CA ARG A 229 -7.30 -17.98 14.95
C ARG A 229 -7.72 -19.45 14.98
N SER A 230 -8.63 -19.83 15.88
CA SER A 230 -9.17 -21.19 15.96
C SER A 230 -9.94 -21.56 14.68
N PHE A 231 -10.76 -20.64 14.15
CA PHE A 231 -11.51 -20.86 12.93
C PHE A 231 -10.63 -21.06 11.69
N ILE A 232 -9.53 -20.30 11.54
CA ILE A 232 -8.64 -20.49 10.39
C ILE A 232 -7.92 -21.84 10.45
N TRP A 233 -7.38 -22.21 11.62
CA TRP A 233 -6.73 -23.51 11.80
C TRP A 233 -7.70 -24.66 11.49
N ASN A 234 -8.91 -24.59 12.03
CA ASN A 234 -9.95 -25.57 11.75
C ASN A 234 -10.27 -25.69 10.26
N HIS A 235 -10.48 -24.55 9.60
CA HIS A 235 -10.74 -24.52 8.17
C HIS A 235 -9.65 -25.23 7.36
N LEU A 236 -8.38 -24.87 7.59
CA LEU A 236 -7.27 -25.42 6.81
C LEU A 236 -7.00 -26.90 7.11
N ILE A 237 -7.06 -27.32 8.37
CA ILE A 237 -6.88 -28.74 8.76
C ILE A 237 -7.98 -29.61 8.14
N MET A 238 -9.24 -29.17 8.22
CA MET A 238 -10.35 -29.90 7.60
C MET A 238 -10.19 -30.00 6.09
N GLU A 239 -9.76 -28.93 5.42
CA GLU A 239 -9.56 -28.93 3.97
C GLU A 239 -8.43 -29.88 3.53
N GLU A 240 -7.29 -29.90 4.23
CA GLU A 240 -6.20 -30.84 3.98
C GLU A 240 -6.66 -32.30 4.12
N HIS A 241 -7.41 -32.59 5.18
CA HIS A 241 -7.96 -33.92 5.40
C HIS A 241 -9.00 -34.31 4.34
N LYS A 242 -9.96 -33.43 4.03
CA LYS A 242 -11.02 -33.69 3.03
C LYS A 242 -10.45 -33.93 1.64
N LYS A 243 -9.41 -33.18 1.26
CA LYS A 243 -8.69 -33.36 -0.02
C LYS A 243 -7.76 -34.57 -0.01
N GLY A 244 -7.56 -35.22 1.14
CA GLY A 244 -6.68 -36.37 1.30
C GLY A 244 -5.21 -36.04 1.06
N ARG A 245 -4.83 -34.76 1.17
CA ARG A 245 -3.46 -34.28 0.97
C ARG A 245 -2.59 -34.59 2.19
N MET A 246 -3.19 -34.56 3.38
CA MET A 246 -2.56 -34.97 4.62
C MET A 246 -3.43 -36.00 5.36
N SER A 247 -2.78 -36.99 5.97
CA SER A 247 -3.43 -37.95 6.85
C SER A 247 -3.69 -37.34 8.24
N PHE A 248 -4.57 -37.97 9.02
CA PHE A 248 -4.81 -37.57 10.41
C PHE A 248 -3.51 -37.48 11.22
N GLN A 249 -2.61 -38.47 11.11
CA GLN A 249 -1.34 -38.50 11.85
C GLN A 249 -0.43 -37.32 11.51
N GLN A 250 -0.54 -36.76 10.31
CA GLN A 250 0.20 -35.57 9.91
C GLN A 250 -0.46 -34.27 10.39
N LEU A 251 -1.79 -34.28 10.61
CA LEU A 251 -2.57 -33.12 11.03
C LEU A 251 -2.68 -32.98 12.55
N GLU A 252 -2.67 -34.11 13.27
CA GLU A 252 -2.77 -34.19 14.74
C GLU A 252 -1.80 -33.26 15.48
N PRO A 253 -0.51 -33.12 15.09
CA PRO A 253 0.42 -32.22 15.78
C PRO A 253 0.02 -30.73 15.72
N PHE A 254 -0.88 -30.34 14.81
CA PHE A 254 -1.35 -28.96 14.68
C PHE A 254 -2.59 -28.66 15.54
N ILE A 255 -3.25 -29.69 16.07
CA ILE A 255 -4.45 -29.58 16.90
C ILE A 255 -4.01 -29.41 18.36
N THR A 256 -3.54 -28.21 18.68
CA THR A 256 -3.01 -27.89 20.02
C THR A 256 -3.71 -26.66 20.57
N ALA A 257 -3.70 -26.46 21.89
CA ALA A 257 -4.24 -25.25 22.51
C ALA A 257 -3.53 -23.96 22.07
N GLN A 258 -2.27 -24.07 21.63
CA GLN A 258 -1.53 -22.93 21.11
C GLN A 258 -2.05 -22.47 19.74
N ASN A 259 -2.37 -23.43 18.86
CA ASN A 259 -2.86 -23.16 17.52
C ASN A 259 -4.37 -22.91 17.50
N ILE A 260 -5.12 -23.73 18.25
CA ILE A 260 -6.59 -23.71 18.37
C ILE A 260 -6.93 -23.48 19.85
N PRO A 261 -6.91 -22.21 20.31
CA PRO A 261 -7.28 -21.85 21.67
C PRO A 261 -8.69 -22.31 22.07
N ASP A 262 -9.64 -22.23 21.14
CA ASP A 262 -11.02 -22.64 21.37
C ASP A 262 -11.11 -24.17 21.56
N GLU A 263 -11.50 -24.58 22.77
CA GLU A 263 -11.64 -25.99 23.16
C GLU A 263 -12.74 -26.72 22.39
N GLU A 264 -13.85 -26.04 22.10
CA GLU A 264 -14.99 -26.64 21.40
C GLU A 264 -14.58 -26.97 19.97
N ILE A 265 -13.99 -25.99 19.27
CA ILE A 265 -13.45 -26.18 17.92
C ILE A 265 -12.39 -27.29 17.91
N ARG A 266 -11.48 -27.29 18.89
CA ARG A 266 -10.42 -28.31 18.98
C ARG A 266 -10.99 -29.71 19.19
N SER A 267 -11.94 -29.86 20.11
CA SER A 267 -12.61 -31.13 20.40
C SER A 267 -13.41 -31.65 19.21
N GLU A 268 -14.10 -30.77 18.48
CA GLU A 268 -14.83 -31.13 17.27
C GLU A 268 -13.91 -31.67 16.18
N LEU A 269 -12.77 -31.03 15.96
CA LEU A 269 -11.73 -31.46 15.02
C LEU A 269 -11.19 -32.85 15.35
N GLU A 270 -10.82 -33.09 16.61
CA GLU A 270 -10.33 -34.38 17.07
C GLU A 270 -11.38 -35.47 16.78
N ASN A 271 -12.62 -35.25 17.21
CA ASN A 271 -13.72 -36.19 17.00
C ASN A 271 -13.99 -36.47 15.51
N PHE A 272 -13.98 -35.44 14.67
CA PHE A 272 -14.16 -35.56 13.23
C PHE A 272 -13.05 -36.41 12.59
N LEU A 273 -11.79 -36.17 12.96
CA LEU A 273 -10.67 -36.90 12.38
C LEU A 273 -10.56 -38.33 12.90
N TYR A 274 -10.84 -38.58 14.18
CA TYR A 274 -10.91 -39.94 14.73
C TYR A 274 -11.99 -40.76 14.01
N SER A 275 -13.22 -40.23 13.91
CA SER A 275 -14.35 -40.94 13.31
C SER A 275 -14.12 -41.28 11.83
N SER A 276 -13.55 -40.35 11.05
CA SER A 276 -13.22 -40.58 9.64
C SER A 276 -12.14 -41.66 9.43
N THR A 277 -11.14 -41.70 10.30
CA THR A 277 -10.07 -42.73 10.28
C THR A 277 -10.62 -44.13 10.55
N PHE A 278 -11.56 -44.26 11.50
CA PHE A 278 -12.24 -45.54 11.79
C PHE A 278 -13.11 -46.02 10.62
N GLN A 279 -13.82 -45.13 9.93
CA GLN A 279 -14.62 -45.49 8.77
C GLN A 279 -13.77 -45.96 7.58
N ASN A 280 -12.62 -45.32 7.35
CA ASN A 280 -11.69 -45.71 6.29
C ASN A 280 -11.07 -47.11 6.55
N LYS A 281 -10.72 -47.45 7.80
CA LYS A 281 -10.26 -48.80 8.17
C LYS A 281 -11.33 -49.88 7.93
N LYS A 282 -12.61 -49.59 8.19
CA LYS A 282 -13.73 -50.54 7.91
C LYS A 282 -13.96 -50.75 6.41
N ARG A 283 -13.81 -49.71 5.58
CA ARG A 283 -13.93 -49.82 4.10
C ARG A 283 -12.76 -50.57 3.46
N GLY A 284 -11.52 -50.38 3.95
CA GLY A 284 -10.34 -51.11 3.48
C GLY A 284 -10.44 -52.63 3.73
N LYS A 285 -10.92 -53.05 4.91
CA LYS A 285 -11.13 -54.47 5.23
C LYS A 285 -12.18 -55.16 4.33
N ARG A 286 -13.21 -54.45 3.87
CA ARG A 286 -14.23 -54.99 2.94
C ARG A 286 -13.74 -55.16 1.50
N LYS A 287 -12.71 -54.44 1.06
CA LYS A 287 -12.10 -54.63 -0.28
C LYS A 287 -11.06 -55.75 -0.30
N GLY A 288 -10.39 -56.04 0.82
CA GLY A 288 -9.43 -57.15 0.95
C GLY A 288 -10.07 -58.54 1.04
N SER A 289 -11.34 -58.65 1.45
CA SER A 289 -12.03 -59.94 1.63
C SER A 289 -12.67 -60.52 0.36
N LYS A 290 -12.57 -59.85 -0.80
CA LYS A 290 -13.13 -60.33 -2.09
C LYS A 290 -12.12 -61.01 -3.03
N LYS A 291 -10.85 -61.20 -2.62
CA LYS A 291 -9.79 -61.79 -3.48
C LYS A 291 -9.33 -63.21 -3.12
N ARG A 292 -10.04 -63.93 -2.25
CA ARG A 292 -9.79 -65.37 -1.97
C ARG A 292 -11.06 -66.21 -2.16
N SER A 293 -11.56 -66.29 -3.38
CA SER A 293 -12.37 -67.43 -3.84
C SER A 293 -12.48 -67.40 -5.37
N LYS A 294 -11.46 -67.86 -6.08
CA LYS A 294 -11.62 -68.37 -7.44
C LYS A 294 -10.45 -69.32 -7.73
N LYS A 295 -10.81 -70.61 -7.63
CA LYS A 295 -10.19 -71.84 -8.16
C LYS A 295 -8.71 -72.05 -7.89
#